data_AF-A0A9P4L9E1-F1
#
_entry.id   AF-A0A9P4L9E1-F1
#
_cell.length_a   1.000
_cell.length_b   1.000
_cell.length_c   1.000
_cell.angle_alpha   90.00
_cell.angle_beta   90.00
_cell.angle_gamma   90.00
#
_symmetry.space_group_name_H-M   'P 1'
#
loop_
_entity.id
_entity.type
_entity.pdbx_description
1 polymer ?
#
loop_
_entity_poly.entity_id
_entity_poly.type
_entity_poly.pdbx_seq_one_letter_code
_entity_poly.pdbx_strand_id
1 'polypeptide(L)'
;MAHLPNSKQPAHPGENPNSAYTLLRKFQAETVPATTAAPASFSTPPTGHTTPPASTAVPTARLGAAASLHHSPQLPTPPTAYTPRLASQSVLTQQSLSPDSITREMIIERIQYLLQDKLPRWSTPTAVLELAKRLTFILIEYGQRGGLGPHGLSKLSDIFMSVGHEGIWHYMALTVNPGMGDVQILLKGELREKEGKDPLHDEELMEMLRDGFDQQAVREWVATLPTDSRAGQVRQY
;
A
#
# COMPACT_ATOMS: atom_id res chain seq x y z
N MET A 1 -55.15 -35.78 39.67
CA MET A 1 -54.11 -34.72 39.67
C MET A 1 -53.16 -35.02 38.52
N ALA A 2 -53.30 -34.30 37.41
CA ALA A 2 -52.49 -34.51 36.20
C ALA A 2 -51.41 -33.43 36.14
N HIS A 3 -50.14 -33.84 36.13
CA HIS A 3 -48.99 -32.96 36.00
C HIS A 3 -48.70 -32.69 34.52
N LEU A 4 -48.68 -31.41 34.13
CA LEU A 4 -48.15 -30.95 32.83
C LEU A 4 -46.62 -31.04 32.80
N PRO A 5 -46.01 -31.39 31.65
CA PRO A 5 -44.58 -31.23 31.45
C PRO A 5 -44.22 -29.78 31.06
N ASN A 6 -43.23 -29.26 31.77
CA ASN A 6 -42.64 -27.94 31.61
C ASN A 6 -41.80 -27.87 30.32
N SER A 7 -42.20 -27.03 29.37
CA SER A 7 -41.46 -26.80 28.12
C SER A 7 -40.23 -25.95 28.40
N LYS A 8 -39.05 -26.58 28.38
CA LYS A 8 -37.75 -25.93 28.50
C LYS A 8 -37.35 -25.39 27.12
N GLN A 9 -37.43 -24.07 26.97
CA GLN A 9 -37.03 -23.32 25.79
C GLN A 9 -35.50 -23.34 25.65
N PRO A 10 -34.90 -23.75 24.51
CA PRO A 10 -33.46 -23.64 24.33
C PRO A 10 -33.08 -22.18 24.04
N ALA A 11 -32.17 -21.66 24.86
CA ALA A 11 -31.48 -20.41 24.58
C ALA A 11 -30.57 -20.62 23.36
N HIS A 12 -30.87 -19.93 22.26
CA HIS A 12 -29.93 -19.71 21.18
C HIS A 12 -29.12 -18.45 21.51
N PRO A 13 -27.79 -18.52 21.72
CA PRO A 13 -26.94 -17.38 21.45
C PRO A 13 -26.75 -17.31 19.94
N GLY A 14 -27.41 -16.37 19.30
CA GLY A 14 -27.10 -15.95 17.93
C GLY A 14 -25.75 -15.25 17.92
N GLU A 15 -24.65 -16.01 17.94
CA GLU A 15 -23.38 -15.51 17.45
C GLU A 15 -23.51 -15.42 15.93
N ASN A 16 -23.59 -14.19 15.43
CA ASN A 16 -23.52 -13.92 14.00
C ASN A 16 -22.06 -14.11 13.55
N PRO A 17 -21.72 -15.18 12.80
CA PRO A 17 -20.34 -15.46 12.39
C PRO A 17 -19.79 -14.45 11.38
N ASN A 18 -20.62 -13.52 10.87
CA ASN A 18 -20.25 -12.47 9.93
C ASN A 18 -19.89 -11.14 10.60
N SER A 19 -19.81 -11.12 11.93
CA SER A 19 -19.36 -9.94 12.65
C SER A 19 -17.85 -9.81 12.49
N ALA A 20 -17.38 -8.79 11.76
CA ALA A 20 -15.95 -8.48 11.64
C ALA A 20 -15.20 -8.36 12.99
N TYR A 21 -15.98 -8.22 14.07
CA TYR A 21 -15.57 -8.28 15.47
C TYR A 21 -14.98 -9.63 15.90
N THR A 22 -15.36 -10.76 15.29
CA THR A 22 -14.81 -12.09 15.63
C THR A 22 -13.36 -12.25 15.16
N LEU A 23 -13.01 -11.64 14.02
CA LEU A 23 -11.64 -11.63 13.52
C LEU A 23 -10.74 -10.80 14.45
N LEU A 24 -11.18 -9.59 14.84
CA LEU A 24 -10.42 -8.73 15.75
C LEU A 24 -10.20 -9.38 17.14
N ARG A 25 -11.19 -10.12 17.66
CA ARG A 25 -11.07 -10.84 18.95
C ARG A 25 -10.12 -12.03 18.88
N LYS A 26 -10.10 -12.80 17.80
CA LYS A 26 -9.13 -13.89 17.64
C LYS A 26 -7.70 -13.36 17.58
N PHE A 27 -7.47 -12.23 16.91
CA PHE A 27 -6.13 -11.63 16.82
C PHE A 27 -5.61 -11.04 18.15
N GLN A 28 -6.47 -10.57 19.05
CA GLN A 28 -6.04 -10.05 20.37
C GLN A 28 -5.80 -11.15 21.42
N ALA A 29 -6.35 -12.35 21.23
CA ALA A 29 -6.24 -13.45 22.20
C ALA A 29 -4.93 -14.26 22.07
N GLU A 30 -4.16 -14.07 20.99
CA GLU A 30 -2.94 -14.83 20.71
C GLU A 30 -1.66 -13.98 20.90
N THR A 31 -1.65 -13.13 21.92
CA THR A 31 -0.47 -12.29 22.23
C THR A 31 -0.12 -12.28 23.72
N VAL A 32 0.34 -13.42 24.26
CA VAL A 32 0.99 -13.48 25.60
C VAL A 32 1.85 -14.77 25.73
N PRO A 33 2.94 -14.84 26.52
CA PRO A 33 3.98 -13.86 26.87
C PRO A 33 5.41 -14.33 26.51
N ALA A 34 6.35 -13.38 26.65
CA ALA A 34 7.79 -13.58 26.76
C ALA A 34 8.18 -14.76 27.68
N THR A 35 9.07 -15.62 27.17
CA THR A 35 9.90 -16.48 28.03
C THR A 35 11.37 -16.19 27.78
N THR A 36 11.96 -15.67 28.84
CA THR A 36 13.37 -15.49 29.13
C THR A 36 14.24 -16.70 28.80
N ALA A 37 15.30 -16.49 28.01
CA ALA A 37 16.52 -17.29 28.08
C ALA A 37 17.73 -16.39 27.82
N ALA A 38 18.66 -16.39 28.79
CA ALA A 38 19.92 -15.64 28.80
C ALA A 38 21.07 -16.50 28.20
N PRO A 39 22.36 -16.13 28.31
CA PRO A 39 23.13 -15.60 27.18
C PRO A 39 24.29 -16.50 26.70
N ALA A 40 24.73 -16.20 25.47
CA ALA A 40 26.08 -16.23 24.91
C ALA A 40 27.02 -17.42 25.23
N SER A 41 27.45 -18.10 24.17
CA SER A 41 28.79 -18.67 24.08
C SER A 41 29.41 -18.26 22.74
N PHE A 42 30.52 -17.54 22.86
CA PHE A 42 31.35 -16.99 21.80
C PHE A 42 32.08 -18.11 21.05
N SER A 43 32.09 -18.03 19.72
CA SER A 43 33.11 -18.67 18.88
C SER A 43 33.52 -17.69 17.78
N THR A 44 34.76 -17.21 17.89
CA THR A 44 35.46 -16.36 16.91
C THR A 44 35.91 -17.18 15.70
N PRO A 45 35.68 -16.72 14.46
CA PRO A 45 36.43 -17.20 13.31
C PRO A 45 37.69 -16.35 13.06
N PRO A 46 38.73 -16.93 12.42
CA PRO A 46 40.06 -16.35 12.31
C PRO A 46 40.18 -15.25 11.24
N THR A 47 41.10 -14.34 11.53
CA THR A 47 41.57 -13.20 10.73
C THR A 47 42.17 -13.65 9.40
N GLY A 48 41.45 -13.45 8.30
CA GLY A 48 41.96 -13.56 6.93
C GLY A 48 42.38 -12.19 6.40
N HIS A 49 43.68 -11.92 6.41
CA HIS A 49 44.29 -10.80 5.69
C HIS A 49 44.14 -11.03 4.17
N THR A 50 43.57 -10.09 3.43
CA THR A 50 43.93 -9.85 2.03
C THR A 50 43.73 -8.38 1.65
N THR A 51 44.85 -7.79 1.28
CA THR A 51 45.17 -6.52 0.61
C THR A 51 44.10 -5.80 -0.24
N PRO A 52 44.00 -4.46 -0.16
CA PRO A 52 43.32 -3.64 -1.17
C PRO A 52 44.23 -3.31 -2.37
N PRO A 53 43.78 -3.47 -3.63
CA PRO A 53 44.46 -2.85 -4.75
C PRO A 53 43.97 -1.42 -4.98
N ALA A 54 44.93 -0.51 -4.84
CA ALA A 54 45.20 0.70 -5.62
C ALA A 54 44.03 1.48 -6.25
N SER A 55 43.89 2.72 -5.77
CA SER A 55 43.34 3.86 -6.50
C SER A 55 43.83 3.93 -7.93
N THR A 56 42.91 4.02 -8.88
CA THR A 56 43.16 4.66 -10.17
C THR A 56 42.26 5.87 -10.27
N ALA A 57 42.85 7.04 -10.01
CA ALA A 57 42.26 8.33 -10.32
C ALA A 57 42.21 8.47 -11.85
N VAL A 58 41.00 8.62 -12.40
CA VAL A 58 40.81 8.99 -13.79
C VAL A 58 40.69 10.52 -13.86
N PRO A 59 41.47 11.19 -14.73
CA PRO A 59 41.54 12.65 -14.77
C PRO A 59 40.26 13.29 -15.32
N THR A 60 39.89 14.38 -14.66
CA THR A 60 38.93 15.40 -15.06
C THR A 60 39.29 16.01 -16.41
N ALA A 61 38.50 15.74 -17.45
CA ALA A 61 38.52 16.54 -18.67
C ALA A 61 37.56 17.73 -18.51
N ARG A 62 38.14 18.90 -18.24
CA ARG A 62 37.52 20.20 -18.49
C ARG A 62 37.67 20.54 -19.98
N LEU A 63 36.56 20.81 -20.64
CA LEU A 63 36.39 21.64 -21.85
C LEU A 63 34.87 21.87 -21.92
N GLY A 64 34.31 23.07 -21.78
CA GLY A 64 34.71 24.32 -22.41
C GLY A 64 33.68 24.62 -23.49
N ALA A 65 32.61 25.34 -23.14
CA ALA A 65 31.75 26.02 -24.11
C ALA A 65 30.99 27.14 -23.40
N ALA A 66 31.62 28.33 -23.37
CA ALA A 66 30.91 29.58 -23.19
C ALA A 66 30.04 29.79 -24.43
N ALA A 67 28.72 29.82 -24.25
CA ALA A 67 27.80 30.29 -25.28
C ALA A 67 27.21 31.62 -24.83
N SER A 68 27.45 32.60 -25.69
CA SER A 68 27.25 34.03 -25.53
C SER A 68 25.82 34.42 -25.19
N LEU A 69 25.73 35.42 -24.31
CA LEU A 69 24.59 36.32 -24.15
C LEU A 69 24.25 36.97 -25.50
N HIS A 70 23.13 36.58 -26.11
CA HIS A 70 22.54 37.35 -27.20
C HIS A 70 21.37 38.17 -26.64
N HIS A 71 21.68 39.43 -26.35
CA HIS A 71 20.75 40.47 -25.94
C HIS A 71 20.03 40.98 -27.20
N SER A 72 18.74 40.67 -27.37
CA SER A 72 17.91 41.26 -28.42
C SER A 72 17.18 42.49 -27.85
N PRO A 73 17.27 43.67 -28.48
CA PRO A 73 16.52 44.85 -28.07
C PRO A 73 15.04 44.68 -28.41
N GLN A 74 14.22 44.88 -27.38
CA GLN A 74 12.76 44.79 -27.36
C GLN A 74 12.14 45.95 -28.13
N LEU A 75 11.33 45.64 -29.14
CA LEU A 75 10.48 46.60 -29.86
C LEU A 75 9.28 47.04 -28.97
N PRO A 76 8.83 48.30 -29.04
CA PRO A 76 7.65 48.75 -28.30
C PRO A 76 6.37 48.20 -28.93
N THR A 77 5.63 47.39 -28.17
CA THR A 77 4.27 46.97 -28.55
C THR A 77 3.27 48.10 -28.29
N PRO A 78 2.31 48.36 -29.21
CA PRO A 78 1.29 49.40 -29.05
C PRO A 78 0.29 49.07 -27.92
N PRO A 79 -0.38 50.09 -27.34
CA PRO A 79 -1.36 49.91 -26.28
C PRO A 79 -2.55 49.11 -26.81
N THR A 80 -2.73 47.90 -26.27
CA THR A 80 -3.86 47.03 -26.60
C THR A 80 -5.11 47.59 -25.95
N ALA A 81 -6.10 47.93 -26.77
CA ALA A 81 -7.41 48.38 -26.33
C ALA A 81 -8.06 47.33 -25.42
N TYR A 82 -8.51 47.77 -24.25
CA TYR A 82 -9.32 46.98 -23.31
C TYR A 82 -10.67 46.66 -23.94
N THR A 83 -10.79 45.52 -24.61
CA THR A 83 -12.10 44.88 -24.81
C THR A 83 -12.41 44.04 -23.58
N PRO A 84 -13.52 44.28 -22.86
CA PRO A 84 -13.94 43.44 -21.75
C PRO A 84 -14.23 42.04 -22.29
N ARG A 85 -13.34 41.10 -21.95
CA ARG A 85 -13.48 39.69 -22.30
C ARG A 85 -14.66 39.13 -21.52
N LEU A 86 -15.81 39.08 -22.16
CA LEU A 86 -16.97 38.31 -21.67
C LEU A 86 -16.49 36.89 -21.38
N ALA A 87 -16.69 36.45 -20.13
CA ALA A 87 -16.34 35.12 -19.68
C ALA A 87 -16.94 34.10 -20.66
N SER A 88 -16.08 33.44 -21.42
CA SER A 88 -16.47 32.32 -22.27
C SER A 88 -17.05 31.27 -21.33
N GLN A 89 -18.36 31.04 -21.43
CA GLN A 89 -19.01 29.95 -20.75
C GLN A 89 -18.27 28.68 -21.14
N SER A 90 -17.60 28.06 -20.16
CA SER A 90 -16.96 26.76 -20.33
C SER A 90 -18.06 25.78 -20.68
N VAL A 91 -18.26 25.56 -21.98
CA VAL A 91 -19.05 24.44 -22.48
C VAL A 91 -18.36 23.22 -21.92
N LEU A 92 -19.02 22.53 -20.98
CA LEU A 92 -18.65 21.19 -20.53
C LEU A 92 -18.70 20.28 -21.76
N THR A 93 -17.63 20.29 -22.56
CA THR A 93 -17.36 19.23 -23.50
C THR A 93 -17.30 17.95 -22.68
N GLN A 94 -18.36 17.17 -22.77
CA GLN A 94 -18.43 15.79 -22.34
C GLN A 94 -17.26 15.09 -23.03
N GLN A 95 -16.11 15.02 -22.35
CA GLN A 95 -14.94 14.32 -22.84
C GLN A 95 -15.35 12.86 -22.92
N SER A 96 -15.71 12.43 -24.13
CA SER A 96 -15.84 11.03 -24.50
C SER A 96 -14.56 10.34 -24.03
N LEU A 97 -14.63 9.62 -22.91
CA LEU A 97 -13.53 8.80 -22.42
C LEU A 97 -13.10 7.90 -23.58
N SER A 98 -11.82 7.95 -23.92
CA SER A 98 -11.28 7.00 -24.89
C SER A 98 -11.58 5.60 -24.38
N PRO A 99 -12.05 4.65 -25.22
CA PRO A 99 -12.38 3.29 -24.78
C PRO A 99 -11.20 2.58 -24.08
N ASP A 100 -9.97 3.06 -24.27
CA ASP A 100 -8.76 2.55 -23.62
C ASP A 100 -8.39 3.26 -22.30
N SER A 101 -9.27 4.12 -21.76
CA SER A 101 -9.00 4.87 -20.54
C SER A 101 -9.18 4.00 -19.30
N ILE A 102 -8.15 3.95 -18.43
CA ILE A 102 -8.26 3.29 -17.11
C ILE A 102 -9.23 4.09 -16.23
N THR A 103 -10.35 3.48 -15.87
CA THR A 103 -11.33 4.09 -14.97
C THR A 103 -11.02 3.80 -13.51
N ARG A 104 -11.65 4.56 -12.61
CA ARG A 104 -11.57 4.33 -11.16
C ARG A 104 -12.07 2.93 -10.79
N GLU A 105 -13.14 2.49 -11.43
CA GLU A 105 -13.79 1.20 -11.18
C GLU A 105 -12.84 0.06 -11.57
N MET A 106 -12.14 0.16 -12.70
CA MET A 106 -11.14 -0.81 -13.12
C MET A 106 -9.98 -0.94 -12.12
N ILE A 107 -9.56 0.18 -11.51
CA ILE A 107 -8.54 0.18 -10.46
C ILE A 107 -9.06 -0.53 -9.20
N ILE A 108 -10.31 -0.24 -8.79
CA ILE A 108 -10.93 -0.90 -7.63
C ILE A 108 -10.99 -2.41 -7.85
N GLU A 109 -11.50 -2.85 -9.00
CA GLU A 109 -11.60 -4.27 -9.34
C GLU A 109 -10.23 -4.94 -9.35
N ARG A 110 -9.21 -4.27 -9.92
CA ARG A 110 -7.84 -4.77 -9.93
C ARG A 110 -7.27 -4.94 -8.52
N ILE A 111 -7.41 -3.93 -7.67
CA ILE A 111 -6.92 -3.99 -6.28
C ILE A 111 -7.71 -5.05 -5.49
N GLN A 112 -9.03 -5.08 -5.64
CA GLN A 112 -9.89 -6.06 -4.98
C GLN A 112 -9.49 -7.49 -5.35
N TYR A 113 -9.25 -7.77 -6.62
CA TYR A 113 -8.81 -9.08 -7.10
C TYR A 113 -7.47 -9.50 -6.45
N LEU A 114 -6.49 -8.58 -6.42
CA LEU A 114 -5.18 -8.84 -5.81
C LEU A 114 -5.28 -9.08 -4.30
N LEU A 115 -6.15 -8.34 -3.61
CA LEU A 115 -6.36 -8.49 -2.17
C LEU A 115 -7.09 -9.79 -1.84
N GLN A 116 -8.10 -10.19 -2.62
CA GLN A 116 -8.84 -11.44 -2.39
C GLN A 116 -7.94 -12.67 -2.43
N ASP A 117 -6.96 -12.69 -3.34
CA ASP A 117 -6.00 -13.79 -3.44
C ASP A 117 -5.06 -13.86 -2.21
N LYS A 118 -4.72 -12.70 -1.61
CA LYS A 118 -3.75 -12.61 -0.51
C LYS A 118 -4.38 -12.49 0.89
N LEU A 119 -5.69 -12.28 0.97
CA LEU A 119 -6.45 -12.16 2.22
C LEU A 119 -7.55 -13.25 2.31
N PRO A 120 -7.21 -14.55 2.23
CA PRO A 120 -8.21 -15.61 2.17
C PRO A 120 -9.07 -15.72 3.44
N ARG A 121 -8.57 -15.19 4.57
CA ARG A 121 -9.29 -15.18 5.86
C ARG A 121 -10.40 -14.12 5.93
N TRP A 122 -10.43 -13.19 4.97
CA TRP A 122 -11.46 -12.16 4.91
C TRP A 122 -12.74 -12.74 4.31
N SER A 123 -13.56 -13.32 5.17
CA SER A 123 -14.84 -13.94 4.80
C SER A 123 -15.85 -12.95 4.23
N THR A 124 -15.63 -11.65 4.38
CA THR A 124 -16.58 -10.60 3.97
C THR A 124 -16.06 -9.87 2.73
N PRO A 125 -16.63 -10.12 1.54
CA PRO A 125 -16.25 -9.43 0.30
C PRO A 125 -16.35 -7.91 0.43
N THR A 126 -17.28 -7.41 1.24
CA THR A 126 -17.47 -5.99 1.51
C THR A 126 -16.26 -5.35 2.16
N ALA A 127 -15.59 -6.02 3.11
CA ALA A 127 -14.42 -5.44 3.78
C ALA A 127 -13.24 -5.26 2.81
N VAL A 128 -13.01 -6.25 1.95
CA VAL A 128 -11.99 -6.19 0.90
C VAL A 128 -12.31 -5.10 -0.13
N LEU A 129 -13.59 -4.96 -0.51
CA LEU A 129 -14.04 -3.90 -1.42
C LEU A 129 -13.84 -2.49 -0.82
N GLU A 130 -14.17 -2.28 0.46
CA GLU A 130 -13.97 -0.98 1.10
C GLU A 130 -12.49 -0.63 1.23
N LEU A 131 -11.64 -1.61 1.57
CA LEU A 131 -10.18 -1.42 1.56
C LEU A 131 -9.68 -1.08 0.14
N ALA A 132 -10.16 -1.78 -0.89
CA ALA A 132 -9.79 -1.50 -2.28
C ALA A 132 -10.21 -0.09 -2.73
N LYS A 133 -11.41 0.38 -2.35
CA LYS A 133 -11.86 1.77 -2.60
C LYS A 133 -10.95 2.79 -1.93
N ARG A 134 -10.51 2.52 -0.69
CA ARG A 134 -9.58 3.40 0.04
C ARG A 134 -8.21 3.46 -0.63
N LEU A 135 -7.63 2.32 -0.99
CA LEU A 135 -6.32 2.27 -1.66
C LEU A 135 -6.39 2.92 -3.06
N THR A 136 -7.51 2.75 -3.76
CA THR A 136 -7.78 3.45 -5.03
C THR A 136 -7.77 4.97 -4.83
N PHE A 137 -8.40 5.47 -3.77
CA PHE A 137 -8.39 6.91 -3.46
C PHE A 137 -6.96 7.44 -3.24
N ILE A 138 -6.15 6.71 -2.45
CA ILE A 138 -4.75 7.06 -2.20
C ILE A 138 -3.96 7.10 -3.51
N LEU A 139 -4.14 6.11 -4.39
CA LEU A 139 -3.48 6.06 -5.69
C LEU A 139 -3.88 7.23 -6.61
N ILE A 140 -5.17 7.57 -6.66
CA ILE A 140 -5.64 8.72 -7.44
C ILE A 140 -5.04 10.02 -6.89
N GLU A 141 -5.03 10.21 -5.57
CA GLU A 141 -4.44 11.38 -4.94
C GLU A 141 -2.93 11.49 -5.22
N TYR A 142 -2.21 10.36 -5.16
CA TYR A 142 -0.80 10.28 -5.54
C TYR A 142 -0.58 10.67 -7.01
N GLY A 143 -1.44 10.20 -7.92
CA GLY A 143 -1.44 10.59 -9.33
C GLY A 143 -1.71 12.08 -9.55
N GLN A 144 -2.68 12.66 -8.85
CA GLN A 144 -3.02 14.09 -8.93
C GLN A 144 -1.88 14.99 -8.47
N ARG A 145 -1.01 14.50 -7.58
CA ARG A 145 0.21 15.19 -7.13
C ARG A 145 1.40 15.00 -8.08
N GLY A 146 1.20 14.34 -9.23
CA GLY A 146 2.24 14.07 -10.22
C GLY A 146 3.09 12.83 -9.94
N GLY A 147 2.75 12.03 -8.92
CA GLY A 147 3.55 10.86 -8.51
C GLY A 147 3.56 9.72 -9.52
N LEU A 148 2.61 9.69 -10.45
CA LEU A 148 2.55 8.71 -11.54
C LEU A 148 3.20 9.21 -12.85
N GLY A 149 3.86 10.37 -12.81
CA GLY A 149 4.41 11.01 -14.01
C GLY A 149 3.35 11.59 -14.95
N PRO A 150 3.77 12.13 -16.11
CA PRO A 150 2.89 12.86 -17.02
C PRO A 150 1.84 11.98 -17.71
N HIS A 151 2.08 10.67 -17.78
CA HIS A 151 1.20 9.72 -18.44
C HIS A 151 0.27 8.98 -17.47
N GLY A 152 0.45 9.16 -16.15
CA GLY A 152 -0.31 8.42 -15.16
C GLY A 152 -0.09 6.92 -15.25
N LEU A 153 -1.10 6.15 -14.87
CA LEU A 153 -1.10 4.69 -15.04
C LEU A 153 -1.29 4.33 -16.51
N SER A 154 -0.33 3.59 -17.06
CA SER A 154 -0.39 3.13 -18.45
C SER A 154 -1.21 1.84 -18.60
N LYS A 155 -1.13 0.96 -17.59
CA LYS A 155 -1.77 -0.37 -17.60
C LYS A 155 -2.27 -0.74 -16.21
N LEU A 156 -3.34 -1.52 -16.12
CA LEU A 156 -3.78 -2.10 -14.84
C LEU A 156 -2.77 -3.09 -14.24
N SER A 157 -1.94 -3.71 -15.09
CA SER A 157 -0.85 -4.61 -14.65
C SER A 157 0.23 -3.88 -13.86
N ASP A 158 0.28 -2.54 -13.98
CA ASP A 158 1.21 -1.71 -13.22
C ASP A 158 0.85 -1.69 -11.72
N ILE A 159 -0.35 -2.18 -11.36
CA ILE A 159 -0.78 -2.46 -9.98
C ILE A 159 -0.59 -3.96 -9.72
N PHE A 160 0.28 -4.30 -8.77
CA PHE A 160 0.64 -5.68 -8.47
C PHE A 160 1.06 -5.90 -7.01
N MET A 161 1.00 -7.16 -6.59
CA MET A 161 1.56 -7.61 -5.32
C MET A 161 3.05 -7.90 -5.50
N SER A 162 3.88 -7.47 -4.56
CA SER A 162 5.32 -7.74 -4.56
C SER A 162 5.82 -8.16 -3.19
N VAL A 163 6.98 -8.80 -3.17
CA VAL A 163 7.78 -8.98 -1.96
C VAL A 163 8.96 -8.01 -2.05
N GLY A 164 9.03 -7.08 -1.11
CA GLY A 164 10.14 -6.13 -0.98
C GLY A 164 11.07 -6.54 0.15
N HIS A 165 12.22 -5.86 0.26
CA HIS A 165 13.19 -6.09 1.31
C HIS A 165 13.78 -4.78 1.83
N GLU A 166 14.13 -4.77 3.12
CA GLU A 166 14.82 -3.69 3.84
C GLU A 166 15.97 -4.31 4.64
N GLY A 167 17.17 -4.32 4.04
CA GLY A 167 18.30 -5.09 4.58
C GLY A 167 18.02 -6.58 4.52
N ILE A 168 18.03 -7.25 5.69
CA ILE A 168 17.72 -8.68 5.85
C ILE A 168 16.22 -8.96 6.03
N TRP A 169 15.42 -7.92 6.18
CA TRP A 169 13.99 -8.02 6.44
C TRP A 169 13.20 -8.01 5.13
N HIS A 170 12.14 -8.80 5.07
CA HIS A 170 11.25 -8.92 3.91
C HIS A 170 9.84 -8.49 4.28
N TYR A 171 9.07 -8.02 3.30
CA TYR A 171 7.66 -7.66 3.48
C TYR A 171 6.88 -7.93 2.19
N MET A 172 5.59 -8.29 2.32
CA MET A 172 4.67 -8.26 1.20
C MET A 172 4.03 -6.87 1.08
N ALA A 173 3.81 -6.41 -0.15
CA ALA A 173 3.19 -5.12 -0.40
C ALA A 173 2.27 -5.13 -1.62
N LEU A 174 1.24 -4.28 -1.59
CA LEU A 174 0.53 -3.84 -2.78
C LEU A 174 1.25 -2.61 -3.32
N THR A 175 1.66 -2.67 -4.58
CA THR A 175 2.52 -1.66 -5.19
C THR A 175 2.01 -1.20 -6.55
N VAL A 176 2.51 -0.04 -6.97
CA VAL A 176 2.24 0.56 -8.27
C VAL A 176 3.54 0.97 -8.92
N ASN A 177 3.76 0.51 -10.16
CA ASN A 177 4.85 0.97 -11.00
C ASN A 177 4.38 2.12 -11.89
N PRO A 178 4.85 3.36 -11.69
CA PRO A 178 4.45 4.50 -12.51
C PRO A 178 5.05 4.47 -13.94
N GLY A 179 5.87 3.48 -14.28
CA GLY A 179 6.60 3.38 -15.55
C GLY A 179 7.83 4.29 -15.62
N MET A 180 7.77 5.47 -15.00
CA MET A 180 8.90 6.35 -14.75
C MET A 180 8.98 6.73 -13.27
N GLY A 181 10.10 6.41 -12.62
CA GLY A 181 10.36 6.71 -11.21
C GLY A 181 10.32 5.47 -10.31
N ASP A 182 10.24 5.71 -9.01
CA ASP A 182 10.26 4.66 -8.00
C ASP A 182 8.90 3.97 -7.87
N VAL A 183 8.93 2.69 -7.53
CA VAL A 183 7.72 1.90 -7.24
C VAL A 183 7.04 2.48 -5.99
N GLN A 184 5.78 2.87 -6.11
CA GLN A 184 4.99 3.37 -4.99
C GLN A 184 4.35 2.22 -4.24
N ILE A 185 4.52 2.19 -2.91
CA ILE A 185 3.84 1.23 -2.04
C ILE A 185 2.52 1.83 -1.58
N LEU A 186 1.41 1.15 -1.85
CA LEU A 186 0.07 1.55 -1.40
C LEU A 186 -0.28 0.92 -0.05
N LEU A 187 0.15 -0.32 0.17
CA LEU A 187 -0.05 -1.05 1.41
C LEU A 187 1.18 -1.91 1.68
N LYS A 188 1.85 -1.66 2.82
CA LYS A 188 3.08 -2.36 3.22
C LYS A 188 2.80 -3.27 4.40
N GLY A 189 2.99 -4.58 4.25
CA GLY A 189 2.93 -5.53 5.37
C GLY A 189 4.07 -5.35 6.36
N GLU A 190 3.99 -6.04 7.50
CA GLU A 190 5.06 -6.04 8.49
C GLU A 190 6.36 -6.66 7.96
N LEU A 191 7.49 -6.13 8.43
CA LEU A 191 8.82 -6.66 8.17
C LEU A 191 9.01 -7.98 8.94
N ARG A 192 9.44 -9.03 8.24
CA ARG A 192 9.81 -10.32 8.84
C ARG A 192 11.18 -10.77 8.33
N GLU A 193 11.91 -11.48 9.16
CA GLU A 193 13.19 -12.08 8.83
C GLU A 193 13.21 -13.51 9.37
N LYS A 194 13.94 -14.38 8.68
CA LYS A 194 14.09 -15.78 9.07
C LYS A 194 15.44 -16.29 8.60
N GLU A 195 16.46 -16.13 9.43
CA GLU A 195 17.80 -16.70 9.24
C GLU A 195 18.40 -16.42 7.85
N GLY A 196 18.15 -15.22 7.29
CA GLY A 196 18.60 -14.84 5.94
C GLY A 196 17.99 -15.65 4.78
N LYS A 197 16.88 -16.36 5.00
CA LYS A 197 16.17 -17.11 3.95
C LYS A 197 15.47 -16.18 2.96
N ASP A 198 15.34 -16.68 1.72
CA ASP A 198 14.60 -16.01 0.65
C ASP A 198 13.12 -16.42 0.67
N PRO A 199 12.17 -15.48 0.80
CA PRO A 199 10.72 -15.77 0.80
C PRO A 199 10.21 -16.39 -0.51
N LEU A 200 10.93 -16.27 -1.63
CA LEU A 200 10.55 -16.95 -2.87
C LEU A 200 10.89 -18.45 -2.86
N HIS A 201 11.72 -18.88 -1.92
CA HIS A 201 12.20 -20.25 -1.78
C HIS A 201 11.84 -20.91 -0.44
N ASP A 202 11.42 -20.14 0.58
CA ASP A 202 10.96 -20.63 1.88
C ASP A 202 9.47 -20.31 2.11
N GLU A 203 8.63 -21.36 2.04
CA GLU A 203 7.18 -21.25 2.15
C GLU A 203 6.72 -20.71 3.51
N GLU A 204 7.42 -21.07 4.59
CA GLU A 204 7.09 -20.60 5.93
C GLU A 204 7.37 -19.10 6.10
N LEU A 205 8.49 -18.59 5.58
CA LEU A 205 8.74 -17.14 5.54
C LEU A 205 7.68 -16.45 4.68
N MET A 206 7.32 -17.01 3.52
CA MET A 206 6.26 -16.47 2.67
C MET A 206 4.91 -16.38 3.40
N GLU A 207 4.56 -17.39 4.21
CA GLU A 207 3.36 -17.39 5.05
C GLU A 207 3.45 -16.30 6.13
N MET A 208 4.60 -16.14 6.79
CA MET A 208 4.82 -15.04 7.76
C MET A 208 4.64 -13.66 7.13
N LEU A 209 5.06 -13.48 5.86
CA LEU A 209 4.85 -12.23 5.11
C LEU A 209 3.38 -12.01 4.78
N ARG A 210 2.64 -13.06 4.44
CA ARG A 210 1.18 -12.99 4.20
C ARG A 210 0.45 -12.61 5.48
N ASP A 211 0.78 -13.22 6.61
CA ASP A 211 0.20 -12.87 7.92
C ASP A 211 0.50 -11.42 8.29
N GLY A 212 1.75 -10.95 8.08
CA GLY A 212 2.13 -9.56 8.31
C GLY A 212 1.39 -8.57 7.39
N PHE A 213 1.08 -8.97 6.16
CA PHE A 213 0.27 -8.18 5.23
C PHE A 213 -1.22 -8.16 5.63
N ASP A 214 -1.77 -9.30 6.04
CA ASP A 214 -3.15 -9.43 6.54
C ASP A 214 -3.39 -8.52 7.76
N GLN A 215 -2.49 -8.56 8.74
CA GLN A 215 -2.55 -7.69 9.91
C GLN A 215 -2.55 -6.21 9.53
N GLN A 216 -1.71 -5.79 8.57
CA GLN A 216 -1.73 -4.41 8.09
C GLN A 216 -3.04 -4.07 7.38
N ALA A 217 -3.55 -4.95 6.51
CA ALA A 217 -4.83 -4.75 5.83
C ALA A 217 -5.97 -4.54 6.84
N VAL A 218 -5.98 -5.30 7.94
CA VAL A 218 -6.97 -5.15 9.01
C VAL A 218 -6.83 -3.78 9.69
N ARG A 219 -5.60 -3.36 10.01
CA ARG A 219 -5.34 -2.05 10.61
C ARG A 219 -5.85 -0.91 9.72
N GLU A 220 -5.54 -0.97 8.43
CA GLU A 220 -6.01 0.04 7.47
C GLU A 220 -7.52 0.04 7.32
N TRP A 221 -8.16 -1.13 7.23
CA TRP A 221 -9.61 -1.21 7.12
C TRP A 221 -10.31 -0.67 8.39
N VAL A 222 -9.85 -1.04 9.58
CA VAL A 222 -10.36 -0.48 10.85
C VAL A 222 -10.10 1.03 10.93
N ALA A 223 -9.04 1.53 10.31
CA ALA A 223 -8.77 2.96 10.20
C ALA A 223 -9.79 3.73 9.36
N THR A 224 -10.46 3.06 8.43
CA THR A 224 -11.49 3.68 7.57
C THR A 224 -12.88 3.76 8.21
N LEU A 225 -13.12 3.04 9.31
CA LEU A 225 -14.44 3.05 9.95
C LEU A 225 -14.71 4.41 10.65
N PRO A 226 -15.93 4.97 10.52
CA PRO A 226 -16.31 6.22 11.18
C PRO A 226 -16.02 6.20 12.69
N THR A 227 -15.53 7.33 13.22
CA THR A 227 -15.14 7.45 14.64
C THR A 227 -16.28 7.20 15.63
N ASP A 228 -17.53 7.44 15.22
CA ASP A 228 -18.71 7.13 16.04
C ASP A 228 -18.90 5.62 16.27
N SER A 229 -18.39 4.80 15.34
CA SER A 229 -18.31 3.33 15.51
C SER A 229 -17.11 2.90 16.36
N ARG A 230 -16.09 3.76 16.54
CA ARG A 230 -14.91 3.48 17.38
C ARG A 230 -15.18 3.71 18.87
N ALA A 231 -16.01 4.69 19.23
CA ALA A 231 -16.30 5.05 20.63
C ALA A 231 -17.17 4.02 21.37
N GLY A 232 -18.00 3.24 20.66
CA GLY A 232 -18.73 2.10 21.23
C GLY A 232 -17.84 0.89 21.55
N GLN A 233 -16.58 0.92 21.12
CA GLN A 233 -15.66 -0.22 21.15
C GLN A 233 -14.62 -0.14 22.29
N VAL A 234 -14.46 1.03 22.93
CA VAL A 234 -13.53 1.23 24.06
C VAL A 234 -14.20 1.09 25.44
N ARG A 235 -15.55 1.09 25.50
CA ARG A 235 -16.30 1.02 26.77
C ARG A 235 -16.76 -0.38 27.19
N GLN A 236 -16.31 -1.43 26.51
CA GLN A 236 -16.52 -2.82 26.95
C GLN A 236 -15.20 -3.59 27.10
N TYR A 237 -14.26 -2.96 27.80
CA TYR A 237 -13.21 -3.65 28.53
C TYR A 237 -13.42 -3.41 30.01
#